data_AF-A0A7G9WCY7-F1
#
_entry.id   AF-A0A7G9WCY7-F1
#
_cell.length_a   1.000
_cell.length_b   1.000
_cell.length_c   1.000
_cell.angle_alpha   90.00
_cell.angle_beta   90.00
_cell.angle_gamma   90.00
#
_symmetry.space_group_name_H-M   'P 1'
#
loop_
_entity.id
_entity.type
_entity.pdbx_description
1 polymer ?
#
loop_
_entity_poly.entity_id
_entity_poly.type
_entity_poly.pdbx_seq_one_letter_code
_entity_poly.pdbx_strand_id
1 'polypeptide(L)' 'MVNKKLISKKGWNWEAFWKSFYWYGKKGMTGQTIIMVILVFGSVGIGLIPIMFYCGLNGNRDFYNHVKKTSFII' A
#
# COMPACT_ATOMS: atom_id res chain seq x y z
N MET A 1 -3.69 6.61 -18.03
CA MET A 1 -2.48 7.34 -17.57
C MET A 1 -2.76 7.89 -16.16
N VAL A 2 -2.10 7.37 -15.12
CA VAL A 2 -2.23 7.94 -13.76
C VAL A 2 -1.41 9.22 -13.72
N ASN A 3 -2.06 10.34 -13.41
CA ASN A 3 -1.43 11.66 -13.42
C ASN A 3 -0.42 11.75 -12.26
N LYS A 4 0.88 11.67 -12.56
CA LYS A 4 1.98 11.62 -11.58
C LYS A 4 2.03 12.84 -10.63
N LYS A 5 1.38 13.95 -10.99
CA LYS A 5 1.38 15.21 -10.25
C LYS A 5 0.59 15.19 -8.93
N LEU A 6 -0.28 14.21 -8.71
CA LEU A 6 -1.20 14.20 -7.55
C LEU A 6 -0.79 13.24 -6.41
N ILE A 7 0.28 12.46 -6.58
CA ILE A 7 0.70 11.49 -5.55
C ILE A 7 1.72 12.15 -4.63
N SER A 8 1.25 12.70 -3.52
CA SER A 8 2.14 13.13 -2.44
C SER A 8 2.90 11.93 -1.89
N LYS A 9 4.24 12.01 -1.81
CA LYS A 9 5.08 10.97 -1.17
C LYS A 9 4.88 10.89 0.35
N LYS A 10 4.37 11.96 0.95
CA LYS A 10 4.28 12.16 2.40
C LYS A 10 2.85 12.45 2.80
N GLY A 11 2.51 12.05 4.01
CA GLY A 11 1.20 12.27 4.61
C GLY A 11 0.38 10.99 4.71
N TRP A 12 -0.60 11.05 5.60
CA TRP A 12 -1.47 9.94 5.93
C TRP A 12 -2.43 9.62 4.78
N ASN A 13 -2.46 8.36 4.35
CA ASN A 13 -3.39 7.85 3.36
C ASN A 13 -4.56 7.14 4.06
N TRP A 14 -5.64 7.88 4.26
CA TRP A 14 -6.87 7.35 4.86
C TRP A 14 -7.46 6.18 4.07
N GLU A 15 -7.34 6.20 2.75
CA GLU A 15 -7.87 5.13 1.90
C GLU A 15 -7.09 3.82 2.09
N ALA A 16 -5.76 3.91 2.18
CA ALA A 16 -4.88 2.79 2.46
C ALA A 16 -5.02 2.30 3.92
N PHE A 17 -5.32 3.18 4.88
CA PHE A 17 -5.60 2.77 6.26
C PHE A 17 -6.85 1.89 6.35
N TRP A 18 -7.99 2.37 5.84
CA TRP A 18 -9.26 1.66 5.96
C TRP A 18 -9.32 0.39 5.11
N LYS A 19 -8.74 0.43 3.90
CA LYS A 19 -8.72 -0.73 2.98
C LYS A 19 -7.49 -1.61 3.20
N SER A 20 -6.50 -1.18 3.99
CA SER A 20 -5.30 -1.96 4.33
C SER A 20 -4.65 -2.63 3.11
N PHE A 21 -4.29 -3.91 3.22
CA PHE A 21 -3.74 -4.72 2.13
C PHE A 21 -4.63 -4.77 0.87
N TYR A 22 -5.95 -4.60 0.99
CA TYR A 22 -6.86 -4.57 -0.18
C TYR A 22 -6.56 -3.35 -1.08
N TRP A 23 -6.17 -2.22 -0.48
CA TRP A 23 -5.74 -1.05 -1.25
C TRP A 23 -4.51 -1.35 -2.09
N TYR A 24 -3.53 -2.07 -1.51
CA TYR A 24 -2.32 -2.46 -2.21
C TYR A 24 -2.62 -3.38 -3.40
N GLY A 25 -3.52 -4.36 -3.21
CA GLY A 25 -3.96 -5.26 -4.27
C GLY A 25 -4.61 -4.50 -5.44
N LYS A 26 -5.51 -3.57 -5.14
CA LYS A 26 -6.20 -2.75 -6.17
C LYS A 26 -5.25 -1.86 -6.97
N LYS A 27 -4.09 -1.50 -6.41
CA LYS A 27 -3.06 -0.69 -7.09
C LYS A 27 -2.02 -1.51 -7.85
N GLY A 28 -2.15 -2.85 -7.90
CA GLY A 28 -1.20 -3.73 -8.58
C GLY A 28 0.09 -3.99 -7.77
N MET A 29 0.08 -3.67 -6.46
CA MET A 29 1.22 -3.90 -5.57
C MET A 29 1.14 -5.31 -4.94
N THR A 30 1.13 -6.35 -5.79
CA THR A 30 0.85 -7.73 -5.38
C THR A 30 1.86 -8.28 -4.37
N GLY A 31 3.16 -7.97 -4.53
CA GLY A 31 4.18 -8.44 -3.59
C GLY A 31 3.99 -7.96 -2.15
N GLN A 32 3.69 -6.67 -1.98
CA GLN A 32 3.39 -6.09 -0.66
C GLN A 32 2.08 -6.62 -0.08
N THR A 33 1.07 -6.82 -0.96
CA THR A 33 -0.22 -7.40 -0.58
C THR A 33 -0.06 -8.80 0.01
N ILE A 34 0.70 -9.68 -0.64
CA ILE A 34 0.92 -11.06 -0.16
C ILE A 34 1.60 -11.08 1.21
N ILE A 35 2.65 -10.26 1.41
CA ILE A 35 3.36 -10.19 2.69
C ILE A 35 2.42 -9.73 3.80
N MET A 36 1.62 -8.68 3.56
CA MET A 36 0.67 -8.19 4.56
C MET A 36 -0.42 -9.22 4.87
N VAL A 37 -0.94 -9.91 3.87
CA VAL A 37 -1.94 -10.98 4.05
C VAL A 37 -1.35 -12.11 4.89
N ILE A 38 -0.14 -12.58 4.59
CA ILE A 38 0.53 -13.63 5.39
C ILE A 38 0.70 -13.18 6.84
N LEU A 39 1.08 -11.92 7.09
CA LEU A 39 1.22 -11.39 8.45
C LEU A 39 -0.13 -11.33 9.19
N VAL A 40 -1.22 -10.90 8.53
CA VAL A 40 -2.56 -10.88 9.14
C VAL A 40 -3.05 -12.30 9.44
N PHE A 41 -2.96 -13.22 8.48
CA PHE A 41 -3.44 -14.59 8.66
C PHE A 41 -2.57 -15.39 9.64
N GLY A 42 -1.25 -15.22 9.60
CA GLY A 42 -0.31 -15.86 10.53
C GLY A 42 -0.44 -15.36 11.98
N SER A 43 -0.95 -14.14 12.18
CA SER A 43 -1.24 -13.57 13.50
C SER A 43 -2.70 -13.71 13.93
N VAL A 44 -3.51 -14.49 13.21
CA VAL A 44 -4.95 -14.69 13.49
C VAL A 44 -5.70 -13.34 13.59
N GLY A 45 -5.35 -12.39 12.73
CA GLY A 45 -5.98 -11.07 12.67
C GLY A 45 -5.47 -10.03 13.67
N ILE A 46 -4.65 -10.39 14.66
CA ILE A 46 -4.09 -9.44 15.64
C ILE A 46 -3.17 -8.42 14.94
N GLY A 47 -2.44 -8.86 13.92
CA GLY A 47 -1.58 -8.01 13.10
C GLY A 47 -2.32 -7.00 12.22
N LEU A 48 -3.66 -7.02 12.17
CA LEU A 48 -4.43 -6.13 11.30
C LEU A 48 -4.24 -4.65 11.69
N ILE A 49 -4.33 -4.32 12.98
CA ILE A 49 -4.19 -2.94 13.47
C ILE A 49 -2.82 -2.33 13.10
N PRO A 50 -1.68 -2.96 13.44
CA PRO A 50 -0.38 -2.40 13.06
C PRO A 50 -0.20 -2.32 11.53
N ILE A 51 -0.78 -3.25 10.77
CA ILE A 51 -0.75 -3.20 9.29
C ILE A 51 -1.60 -2.04 8.75
N MET A 52 -2.77 -1.76 9.33
CA MET A 52 -3.58 -0.60 8.93
C MET A 52 -2.79 0.70 9.15
N PHE A 53 -2.14 0.86 10.30
CA PHE A 53 -1.27 2.01 10.57
C PHE A 53 -0.10 2.10 9.59
N TYR A 54 0.55 0.97 9.29
CA TYR A 54 1.60 0.92 8.28
C TYR A 54 1.08 1.37 6.91
N CYS A 55 -0.07 0.86 6.46
CA CYS A 55 -0.68 1.24 5.20
C CYS A 55 -1.06 2.73 5.16
N GLY A 56 -1.56 3.28 6.28
CA GLY A 56 -1.87 4.70 6.41
C GLY A 56 -0.63 5.60 6.30
N LEU A 57 0.48 5.24 6.93
CA LEU A 57 1.71 6.03 6.92
C LEU A 57 2.50 5.87 5.62
N ASN A 58 2.61 4.64 5.11
CA ASN A 58 3.51 4.30 4.01
C ASN A 58 2.80 4.09 2.67
N GLY A 59 1.48 3.94 2.62
CA GLY A 59 0.74 3.63 1.38
C GLY A 59 1.00 4.62 0.24
N ASN A 60 1.09 5.91 0.57
CA ASN A 60 1.45 6.97 -0.39
C ASN A 60 2.87 6.81 -0.96
N ARG A 61 3.83 6.52 -0.07
CA ARG A 61 5.24 6.33 -0.44
C ARG A 61 5.43 5.08 -1.30
N ASP A 62 4.78 4.00 -0.90
CA ASP A 62 4.87 2.70 -1.57
C ASP A 62 4.24 2.76 -2.95
N PHE A 63 3.06 3.37 -3.06
CA PHE A 63 2.40 3.58 -4.36
C PHE A 63 3.21 4.49 -5.28
N TYR A 64 3.78 5.58 -4.74
CA TYR A 64 4.69 6.43 -5.52
C TYR A 64 5.89 5.64 -6.05
N ASN A 65 6.54 4.83 -5.19
CA ASN A 65 7.70 4.03 -5.57
C ASN A 65 7.32 2.96 -6.60
N HIS A 66 6.16 2.33 -6.44
CA HIS A 66 5.62 1.36 -7.40
C HIS A 66 5.39 2.02 -8.76
N VAL A 67 4.66 3.13 -8.82
CA VAL A 67 4.41 3.88 -10.06
C VAL A 67 5.72 4.37 -10.69
N LYS A 68 6.68 4.84 -9.89
CA LYS A 68 8.01 5.27 -10.38
C LYS A 68 8.75 4.10 -11.00
N LYS A 69 8.76 2.92 -10.37
CA LYS A 69 9.43 1.71 -10.86
C LYS A 69 8.78 1.21 -12.15
N THR A 70 7.45 1.11 -12.18
CA THR A 70 6.69 0.68 -13.37
C THR A 70 6.82 1.66 -14.53
N SER A 71 6.89 2.97 -14.25
CA SER A 71 7.09 4.00 -15.29
C SER A 71 8.50 4.04 -15.87
N PHE A 72 9.48 3.39 -15.25
CA PHE A 72 10.86 3.33 -15.77
C PHE A 72 11.07 2.14 -16.71
N ILE A 73 10.07 1.25 -16.78
CA ILE A 73 10.09 -0.01 -17.56
C ILE A 73 9.28 0.15 -18.87
N ILE A 74 8.67 1.31 -19.11
CA ILE A 74 8.01 1.71 -20.37
C ILE A 74 8.80 2.86 -20.96
#